data_AF-L1QLA4-F1
#
_entry.id   AF-L1QLA4-F1
#
_cell.length_a   1.000
_cell.length_b   1.000
_cell.length_c   1.000
_cell.angle_alpha   90.00
_cell.angle_beta   90.00
_cell.angle_gamma   90.00
#
_symmetry.space_group_name_H-M   'P 1'
#
loop_
_entity.id
_entity.type
_entity.pdbx_description
1 polymer ?
#
loop_
_entity_poly.entity_id
_entity_poly.type
_entity_poly.pdbx_seq_one_letter_code
_entity_poly.pdbx_strand_id
1 'polypeptide(L)'
;MSNKIMLTYENGEFNVYINETVIYNDKDIENSFIKFKQEVKNNAGAKSDSWESVEENIKAYCLSGLEINKEFRTISFGKMKYFYNTDKVFYIENDSMISLDGGFKLFNFIINKISQKELADEVSLLELCKIAMINKAIFSINEDCIMILSPMFSYGKVEFNFTNKKINKGTTSEKGTFEDFKNYVLEIFK
;
A
#
# COMPACT_ATOMS: atom_id res chain seq x y z
N MET A 1 -8.24 19.78 -4.69
CA MET A 1 -9.64 20.06 -4.27
C MET A 1 -9.70 19.84 -2.77
N SER A 2 -10.11 20.85 -1.98
CA SER A 2 -10.27 20.67 -0.53
C SER A 2 -11.58 19.94 -0.26
N ASN A 3 -11.52 18.71 0.25
CA ASN A 3 -12.71 18.02 0.71
C ASN A 3 -13.10 18.54 2.09
N LYS A 4 -14.35 18.97 2.26
CA LYS A 4 -14.93 19.34 3.56
C LYS A 4 -15.52 18.09 4.19
N ILE A 5 -14.99 17.68 5.34
CA ILE A 5 -15.47 16.51 6.08
C ILE A 5 -16.11 16.99 7.38
N MET A 6 -17.31 16.52 7.66
CA MET A 6 -18.06 16.89 8.86
C MET A 6 -18.60 15.65 9.56
N LEU A 7 -18.54 15.64 10.90
CA LEU A 7 -19.31 14.71 11.73
C LEU A 7 -20.35 15.56 12.46
N THR A 8 -21.62 15.22 12.32
CA THR A 8 -22.73 15.93 12.97
C THR A 8 -23.59 14.94 13.74
N TYR A 9 -24.38 15.43 14.70
CA TYR A 9 -25.38 14.64 15.40
C TYR A 9 -26.73 15.32 15.21
N GLU A 10 -27.63 14.66 14.48
CA GLU A 10 -28.95 15.18 14.14
C GLU A 10 -29.97 14.03 14.18
N ASN A 11 -31.18 14.31 14.65
CA ASN A 11 -32.29 13.34 14.71
C ASN A 11 -31.97 12.02 15.42
N GLY A 12 -31.03 12.03 16.38
CA GLY A 12 -30.66 10.84 17.15
C GLY A 12 -29.57 9.98 16.51
N GLU A 13 -28.95 10.44 15.42
CA GLU A 13 -27.90 9.73 14.69
C GLU A 13 -26.68 10.62 14.44
N PHE A 14 -25.50 10.01 14.47
CA PHE A 14 -24.25 10.60 14.04
C PHE A 14 -24.09 10.40 12.53
N ASN A 15 -23.87 11.49 11.79
CA ASN A 15 -23.75 11.49 10.34
C ASN A 15 -22.37 12.02 9.92
N VAL A 16 -21.65 11.25 9.10
CA VAL A 16 -20.38 11.66 8.47
C VAL A 16 -20.66 12.15 7.06
N TYR A 17 -20.18 13.36 6.73
CA TYR A 17 -20.34 14.00 5.44
C TYR A 17 -19.01 14.18 4.73
N ILE A 18 -19.04 14.06 3.41
CA ILE A 18 -18.00 14.59 2.51
C ILE A 18 -18.70 15.53 1.53
N ASN A 19 -18.27 16.79 1.49
CA ASN A 19 -18.83 17.82 0.60
C ASN A 19 -20.37 17.83 0.63
N GLU A 20 -20.92 17.86 1.85
CA GLU A 20 -22.37 17.93 2.13
C GLU A 20 -23.18 16.66 1.79
N THR A 21 -22.52 15.59 1.31
CA THR A 21 -23.14 14.28 1.11
C THR A 21 -22.92 13.38 2.32
N VAL A 22 -24.00 12.80 2.88
CA VAL A 22 -23.91 11.78 3.94
C VAL A 22 -23.30 10.51 3.36
N ILE A 23 -22.19 10.06 3.92
CA ILE A 23 -21.50 8.82 3.52
C ILE A 23 -21.58 7.72 4.57
N TYR A 24 -22.04 8.05 5.78
CA TYR A 24 -22.19 7.13 6.89
C TYR A 24 -23.14 7.71 7.93
N ASN A 25 -23.99 6.86 8.50
CA ASN A 25 -24.80 7.17 9.68
C ASN A 25 -24.76 6.02 10.69
N ASP A 26 -24.77 6.35 11.98
CA ASP A 26 -24.85 5.37 13.08
C ASP A 26 -25.37 6.06 14.34
N LYS A 27 -25.94 5.29 15.27
CA LYS A 27 -26.33 5.77 16.60
C LYS A 27 -25.16 5.74 17.58
N ASP A 28 -24.14 4.94 17.28
CA ASP A 28 -22.93 4.80 18.08
C ASP A 28 -21.88 5.85 17.71
N ILE A 29 -21.45 6.64 18.71
CA ILE A 29 -20.44 7.68 18.53
C ILE A 29 -19.04 7.11 18.24
N GLU A 30 -18.67 5.96 18.81
CA GLU A 30 -17.36 5.36 18.61
C GLU A 30 -17.19 4.91 17.16
N ASN A 31 -18.18 4.20 16.61
CA ASN A 31 -18.18 3.77 15.21
C ASN A 31 -18.11 4.98 14.26
N SER A 32 -18.94 5.99 14.53
CA SER A 32 -18.99 7.22 13.74
C SER A 32 -17.68 8.00 13.80
N PHE A 33 -17.03 8.02 14.95
CA PHE A 33 -15.75 8.69 15.14
C PHE A 33 -14.60 7.92 14.48
N ILE A 34 -14.62 6.59 14.51
CA ILE A 34 -13.68 5.73 13.75
C ILE A 34 -13.83 6.05 12.26
N LYS A 35 -15.07 6.07 11.74
CA LYS A 35 -15.34 6.39 10.35
C LYS A 35 -14.90 7.80 9.98
N PHE A 36 -15.25 8.80 10.78
CA PHE A 36 -14.80 10.18 10.58
C PHE A 36 -13.26 10.29 10.55
N LYS A 37 -12.56 9.67 11.50
CA LYS A 37 -11.08 9.64 11.51
C LYS A 37 -10.50 9.00 10.25
N GLN A 38 -11.11 7.90 9.78
CA GLN A 38 -10.69 7.26 8.53
C GLN A 38 -10.86 8.20 7.34
N GLU A 39 -12.01 8.87 7.22
CA GLU A 39 -12.26 9.79 6.11
C GLU A 39 -11.36 11.01 6.16
N VAL A 40 -11.13 11.58 7.35
CA VAL A 40 -10.13 12.64 7.54
C VAL A 40 -8.76 12.16 7.07
N LYS A 41 -8.30 10.97 7.46
CA LYS A 41 -7.02 10.42 6.99
C LYS A 41 -6.97 10.21 5.47
N ASN A 42 -8.02 9.61 4.91
CA ASN A 42 -8.11 9.33 3.47
C ASN A 42 -8.08 10.61 2.61
N ASN A 43 -8.46 11.76 3.20
CA ASN A 43 -8.57 13.04 2.51
C ASN A 43 -7.56 14.10 2.99
N ALA A 44 -6.79 13.83 4.04
CA ALA A 44 -5.74 14.72 4.57
C ALA A 44 -4.49 14.76 3.67
N GLY A 45 -4.32 13.79 2.79
CA GLY A 45 -3.26 13.79 1.80
C GLY A 45 -3.64 14.62 0.57
N ALA A 46 -2.83 15.63 0.25
CA ALA A 46 -2.75 16.09 -1.13
C ALA A 46 -2.27 14.89 -1.95
N LYS A 47 -3.17 14.27 -2.74
CA LYS A 47 -2.76 13.26 -3.72
C LYS A 47 -1.74 13.93 -4.64
N SER A 48 -0.55 13.37 -4.72
CA SER A 48 0.53 13.92 -5.54
C SER A 48 0.16 13.96 -7.01
N ASP A 49 -0.64 12.97 -7.44
CA ASP A 49 -0.95 12.71 -8.84
C ASP A 49 -2.46 12.70 -9.07
N SER A 50 -2.88 13.23 -10.23
CA SER A 50 -4.27 13.11 -10.68
C SER A 50 -4.60 11.67 -11.07
N TRP A 51 -5.88 11.32 -11.14
CA TRP A 51 -6.29 9.99 -11.62
C TRP A 51 -5.79 9.73 -13.04
N GLU A 52 -5.83 10.75 -13.89
CA GLU A 52 -5.36 10.68 -15.27
C GLU A 52 -3.86 10.38 -15.34
N SER A 53 -3.05 11.02 -14.50
CA SER A 53 -1.60 10.75 -14.38
C SER A 53 -1.34 9.32 -13.91
N VAL A 54 -2.07 8.86 -12.89
CA VAL A 54 -2.01 7.49 -12.38
C VAL A 54 -2.36 6.46 -13.46
N GLU A 55 -3.43 6.71 -14.21
CA GLU A 55 -3.91 5.85 -15.29
C GLU A 55 -2.89 5.78 -16.44
N GLU A 56 -2.34 6.92 -16.87
CA GLU A 56 -1.33 6.99 -17.92
C GLU A 56 -0.04 6.27 -17.53
N ASN A 57 0.43 6.49 -16.31
CA ASN A 57 1.63 5.85 -15.78
C ASN A 57 1.49 4.32 -15.79
N ILE A 58 0.38 3.80 -15.26
CA ILE A 58 0.16 2.35 -15.22
C ILE A 58 -0.01 1.74 -16.61
N LYS A 59 -0.68 2.42 -17.54
CA LYS A 59 -0.81 1.93 -18.91
C LYS A 59 0.52 1.85 -19.64
N ALA A 60 1.48 2.72 -19.34
CA ALA A 60 2.78 2.74 -19.99
C ALA A 60 3.57 1.44 -19.79
N TYR A 61 3.28 0.66 -18.74
CA TYR A 61 3.91 -0.64 -18.50
C TYR A 61 3.45 -1.75 -19.45
N CYS A 62 2.31 -1.59 -20.14
CA CYS A 62 1.78 -2.56 -21.11
C CYS A 62 1.72 -4.02 -20.60
N LEU A 63 1.49 -4.23 -19.29
CA LEU A 63 1.42 -5.57 -18.71
C LEU A 63 0.06 -6.24 -18.96
N SER A 64 0.11 -7.50 -19.38
CA SER A 64 -1.08 -8.38 -19.40
C SER A 64 -1.59 -8.63 -17.99
N GLY A 65 -2.88 -8.46 -17.75
CA GLY A 65 -3.51 -8.67 -16.44
C GLY A 65 -3.71 -7.39 -15.61
N LEU A 66 -3.32 -6.22 -16.14
CA LEU A 66 -3.72 -4.94 -15.58
C LEU A 66 -5.19 -4.65 -15.91
N GLU A 67 -5.99 -4.42 -14.88
CA GLU A 67 -7.40 -4.05 -15.01
C GLU A 67 -7.64 -2.66 -14.42
N ILE A 68 -8.08 -1.73 -15.26
CA ILE A 68 -8.37 -0.35 -14.84
C ILE A 68 -9.87 -0.11 -14.86
N ASN A 69 -10.43 0.22 -13.71
CA ASN A 69 -11.83 0.62 -13.59
C ASN A 69 -11.90 2.14 -13.36
N LYS A 70 -12.34 2.87 -14.40
CA LYS A 70 -12.44 4.33 -14.41
C LYS A 70 -13.55 4.88 -13.52
N GLU A 71 -14.67 4.17 -13.44
CA GLU A 71 -15.84 4.59 -12.68
C GLU A 71 -15.51 4.65 -11.18
N PHE A 72 -14.90 3.58 -10.66
CA PHE A 72 -14.52 3.50 -9.25
C PHE A 72 -13.10 3.98 -8.97
N ARG A 73 -12.35 4.38 -10.01
CA ARG A 73 -10.94 4.79 -9.93
C ARG A 73 -10.09 3.76 -9.19
N THR A 74 -10.13 2.53 -9.67
CA THR A 74 -9.37 1.40 -9.11
C THR A 74 -8.51 0.74 -10.17
N ILE A 75 -7.41 0.14 -9.73
CA ILE A 75 -6.50 -0.61 -10.60
C ILE A 75 -6.25 -1.96 -9.92
N SER A 76 -6.38 -3.05 -10.67
CA SER A 76 -6.11 -4.41 -10.17
C SER A 76 -5.03 -5.07 -11.01
N PHE A 77 -4.21 -5.89 -10.36
CA PHE A 77 -3.21 -6.75 -10.99
C PHE A 77 -3.00 -7.99 -10.12
N GLY A 78 -3.38 -9.16 -10.63
CA GLY A 78 -3.31 -10.41 -9.87
C GLY A 78 -4.02 -10.29 -8.51
N LYS A 79 -3.29 -10.53 -7.41
CA LYS A 79 -3.77 -10.38 -6.03
C LYS A 79 -3.64 -8.97 -5.45
N MET A 80 -3.27 -7.98 -6.25
CA MET A 80 -3.09 -6.59 -5.82
C MET A 80 -4.22 -5.70 -6.33
N LYS A 81 -4.75 -4.82 -5.46
CA LYS A 81 -5.75 -3.82 -5.86
C LYS A 81 -5.49 -2.45 -5.25
N TYR A 82 -5.41 -1.43 -6.08
CA TYR A 82 -5.27 -0.02 -5.70
C TYR A 82 -6.60 0.72 -5.78
N PHE A 83 -6.87 1.54 -4.76
CA PHE A 83 -8.01 2.45 -4.69
C PHE A 83 -7.52 3.89 -4.67
N TYR A 84 -7.73 4.62 -5.76
CA TYR A 84 -7.31 6.01 -5.88
C TYR A 84 -7.94 6.90 -4.82
N ASN A 85 -9.22 6.68 -4.51
CA ASN A 85 -9.97 7.55 -3.60
C ASN A 85 -9.37 7.58 -2.18
N THR A 86 -8.87 6.45 -1.69
CA THR A 86 -8.28 6.32 -0.35
C THR A 86 -6.76 6.29 -0.36
N ASP A 87 -6.13 6.28 -1.54
CA ASP A 87 -4.70 6.02 -1.75
C ASP A 87 -4.21 4.75 -1.01
N LYS A 88 -4.96 3.65 -1.16
CA LYS A 88 -4.66 2.37 -0.49
C LYS A 88 -4.42 1.27 -1.50
N VAL A 89 -3.50 0.38 -1.14
CA VAL A 89 -3.24 -0.88 -1.84
C VAL A 89 -3.72 -2.01 -0.94
N PHE A 90 -4.37 -2.99 -1.54
CA PHE A 90 -4.83 -4.19 -0.86
C PHE A 90 -4.16 -5.42 -1.47
N TYR A 91 -3.74 -6.32 -0.59
CA TYR A 91 -3.39 -7.69 -0.94
C TYR A 91 -4.63 -8.58 -0.74
N ILE A 92 -5.07 -9.26 -1.79
CA ILE A 92 -6.23 -10.15 -1.81
C ILE A 92 -5.75 -11.57 -1.58
N GLU A 93 -6.09 -12.13 -0.42
CA GLU A 93 -5.66 -13.47 -0.01
C GLU A 93 -6.78 -14.16 0.77
N ASN A 94 -7.13 -15.39 0.38
CA ASN A 94 -8.14 -16.21 1.06
C ASN A 94 -9.45 -15.45 1.34
N ASP A 95 -10.01 -14.82 0.30
CA ASP A 95 -11.22 -13.99 0.36
C ASP A 95 -11.14 -12.77 1.31
N SER A 96 -9.95 -12.44 1.81
CA SER A 96 -9.68 -11.27 2.64
C SER A 96 -8.93 -10.19 1.86
N MET A 97 -9.22 -8.93 2.18
CA MET A 97 -8.48 -7.78 1.67
C MET A 97 -7.62 -7.18 2.78
N ILE A 98 -6.31 -7.38 2.70
CA ILE A 98 -5.35 -6.86 3.67
C ILE A 98 -4.84 -5.52 3.15
N SER A 99 -5.17 -4.44 3.85
CA SER A 99 -4.66 -3.10 3.53
C SER A 99 -3.15 -3.06 3.78
N LEU A 100 -2.39 -2.59 2.80
CA LEU A 100 -0.96 -2.34 2.90
C LEU A 100 -0.67 -0.84 2.93
N ASP A 101 0.42 -0.47 3.59
CA ASP A 101 0.93 0.91 3.57
C ASP A 101 1.64 1.22 2.23
N GLY A 102 1.69 2.49 1.84
CA GLY A 102 2.48 2.94 0.67
C GLY A 102 1.70 3.36 -0.57
N GLY A 103 0.38 3.17 -0.59
CA GLY A 103 -0.53 3.76 -1.59
C GLY A 103 -0.10 3.54 -3.05
N PHE A 104 -0.34 4.52 -3.92
CA PHE A 104 0.01 4.39 -5.34
C PHE A 104 1.50 4.10 -5.56
N LYS A 105 2.38 4.66 -4.72
CA LYS A 105 3.83 4.42 -4.84
C LYS A 105 4.17 2.94 -4.72
N LEU A 106 3.54 2.22 -3.79
CA LEU A 106 3.73 0.78 -3.65
C LEU A 106 3.21 0.02 -4.87
N PHE A 107 2.00 0.34 -5.32
CA PHE A 107 1.40 -0.30 -6.49
C PHE A 107 2.31 -0.12 -7.72
N ASN A 108 2.71 1.12 -7.99
CA ASN A 108 3.56 1.48 -9.12
C ASN A 108 4.94 0.81 -9.03
N PHE A 109 5.53 0.75 -7.84
CA PHE A 109 6.81 0.08 -7.61
C PHE A 109 6.73 -1.40 -7.99
N ILE A 110 5.71 -2.13 -7.52
CA ILE A 110 5.54 -3.56 -7.84
C ILE A 110 5.39 -3.76 -9.35
N ILE A 111 4.49 -3.01 -9.98
CA ILE A 111 4.26 -3.08 -11.43
C ILE A 111 5.54 -2.79 -12.21
N ASN A 112 6.29 -1.76 -11.82
CA ASN A 112 7.57 -1.43 -12.42
C ASN A 112 8.55 -2.61 -12.36
N LYS A 113 8.72 -3.22 -11.17
CA LYS A 113 9.65 -4.32 -10.96
C LYS A 113 9.26 -5.60 -11.70
N ILE A 114 7.96 -5.85 -11.87
CA ILE A 114 7.45 -6.93 -12.72
C ILE A 114 7.72 -6.64 -14.19
N SER A 115 7.45 -5.41 -14.66
CA SER A 115 7.70 -5.03 -16.06
C SER A 115 9.18 -5.14 -16.46
N GLN A 116 10.08 -4.89 -15.51
CA GLN A 116 11.53 -5.02 -15.67
C GLN A 116 12.03 -6.47 -15.50
N LYS A 117 11.13 -7.43 -15.22
CA LYS A 117 11.44 -8.84 -14.91
C LYS A 117 12.35 -9.01 -13.68
N GLU A 118 12.33 -8.05 -12.76
CA GLU A 118 13.06 -8.11 -11.50
C GLU A 118 12.26 -8.81 -10.40
N LEU A 119 10.93 -8.83 -10.54
CA LEU A 119 9.98 -9.67 -9.83
C LEU A 119 9.24 -10.56 -10.83
N ALA A 120 8.98 -11.81 -10.45
CA ALA A 120 8.19 -12.73 -11.28
C ALA A 120 6.70 -12.35 -11.26
N ASP A 121 6.19 -12.02 -10.06
CA ASP A 121 4.82 -11.63 -9.81
C ASP A 121 4.76 -10.69 -8.59
N GLU A 122 3.55 -10.24 -8.24
CA GLU A 122 3.29 -9.36 -7.11
C GLU A 122 3.35 -10.07 -5.75
N VAL A 123 3.15 -11.39 -5.71
CA VAL A 123 2.81 -12.13 -4.49
C VAL A 123 3.95 -12.08 -3.48
N SER A 124 5.19 -12.34 -3.91
CA SER A 124 6.31 -12.40 -2.98
C SER A 124 6.59 -11.06 -2.28
N LEU A 125 6.40 -9.92 -2.94
CA LEU A 125 6.54 -8.61 -2.30
C LEU A 125 5.34 -8.30 -1.39
N LEU A 126 4.11 -8.61 -1.81
CA LEU A 126 2.92 -8.39 -1.00
C LEU A 126 2.95 -9.20 0.30
N GLU A 127 3.39 -10.46 0.24
CA GLU A 127 3.59 -11.30 1.42
C GLU A 127 4.63 -10.70 2.38
N LEU A 128 5.75 -10.21 1.84
CA LEU A 128 6.78 -9.55 2.64
C LEU A 128 6.23 -8.30 3.35
N CYS A 129 5.50 -7.45 2.64
CA CYS A 129 4.85 -6.26 3.21
C CYS A 129 3.86 -6.64 4.33
N LYS A 130 3.00 -7.63 4.08
CA LYS A 130 2.06 -8.16 5.07
C LYS A 130 2.79 -8.63 6.34
N ILE A 131 3.84 -9.43 6.18
CA ILE A 131 4.56 -10.02 7.32
C ILE A 131 5.32 -8.95 8.10
N ALA A 132 5.91 -7.96 7.43
CA ALA A 132 6.49 -6.79 8.09
C ALA A 132 5.45 -6.07 8.97
N MET A 133 4.26 -5.80 8.43
CA MET A 133 3.18 -5.13 9.18
C MET A 133 2.70 -5.94 10.39
N ILE A 134 2.52 -7.26 10.24
CA ILE A 134 2.14 -8.16 11.36
C ILE A 134 3.17 -8.08 12.50
N ASN A 135 4.45 -7.99 12.14
CA ASN A 135 5.57 -7.87 13.08
C ASN A 135 5.84 -6.44 13.55
N LYS A 136 4.93 -5.49 13.28
CA LYS A 136 5.07 -4.06 13.63
C LYS A 136 6.34 -3.42 13.06
N ALA A 137 6.88 -4.00 11.98
CA ALA A 137 7.98 -3.44 11.22
C ALA A 137 7.45 -2.46 10.19
N ILE A 138 8.26 -1.47 9.83
CA ILE A 138 7.94 -0.50 8.78
C ILE A 138 8.67 -0.93 7.52
N PHE A 139 7.96 -1.08 6.40
CA PHE A 139 8.62 -1.19 5.11
C PHE A 139 8.63 0.15 4.39
N SER A 140 9.66 0.38 3.60
CA SER A 140 9.82 1.56 2.76
C SER A 140 10.34 1.14 1.40
N ILE A 141 9.90 1.84 0.37
CA ILE A 141 10.36 1.64 -1.00
C ILE A 141 10.94 2.94 -1.53
N ASN A 142 12.00 2.79 -2.32
CA ASN A 142 12.57 3.82 -3.18
C ASN A 142 12.79 3.20 -4.57
N GLU A 143 13.03 4.00 -5.61
CA GLU A 143 13.14 3.62 -7.02
C GLU A 143 13.52 2.14 -7.27
N ASP A 144 14.66 1.72 -6.70
CA ASP A 144 15.20 0.36 -6.87
C ASP A 144 15.35 -0.44 -5.58
N CYS A 145 14.86 0.05 -4.45
CA CYS A 145 15.09 -0.58 -3.15
C CYS A 145 13.81 -0.84 -2.39
N ILE A 146 13.78 -1.96 -1.67
CA ILE A 146 12.87 -2.19 -0.56
C ILE A 146 13.67 -2.32 0.73
N MET A 147 13.23 -1.63 1.77
CA MET A 147 13.84 -1.63 3.09
C MET A 147 12.81 -2.03 4.14
N ILE A 148 13.22 -2.87 5.09
CA ILE A 148 12.43 -3.23 6.28
C ILE A 148 13.14 -2.69 7.51
N LEU A 149 12.42 -1.90 8.30
CA LEU A 149 12.87 -1.27 9.53
C LEU A 149 12.23 -2.01 10.71
N SER A 150 13.07 -2.60 11.56
CA SER A 150 12.65 -3.27 12.80
C SER A 150 13.85 -3.38 13.75
N PRO A 151 13.66 -3.20 15.07
CA PRO A 151 14.72 -3.41 16.06
C PRO A 151 15.24 -4.86 16.09
N MET A 152 14.54 -5.81 15.46
CA MET A 152 14.98 -7.21 15.34
C MET A 152 16.18 -7.38 14.38
N PHE A 153 16.40 -6.45 13.46
CA PHE A 153 17.54 -6.49 12.56
C PHE A 153 18.79 -5.85 13.17
N SER A 154 19.96 -6.31 12.72
CA SER A 154 21.22 -5.60 12.99
C SER A 154 21.15 -4.17 12.48
N TYR A 155 21.41 -3.18 13.36
CA TYR A 155 21.25 -1.75 13.08
C TYR A 155 19.82 -1.30 12.73
N GLY A 156 18.82 -2.11 13.12
CA GLY A 156 17.42 -1.75 13.01
C GLY A 156 16.85 -1.81 11.59
N LYS A 157 17.60 -2.29 10.60
CA LYS A 157 17.15 -2.33 9.20
C LYS A 157 17.80 -3.42 8.35
N VAL A 158 17.10 -3.79 7.29
CA VAL A 158 17.63 -4.57 6.16
C VAL A 158 17.09 -4.00 4.86
N GLU A 159 17.88 -4.03 3.79
CA GLU A 159 17.51 -3.49 2.48
C GLU A 159 17.89 -4.45 1.37
N PHE A 160 17.05 -4.51 0.33
CA PHE A 160 17.35 -5.15 -0.93
C PHE A 160 17.29 -4.15 -2.07
N ASN A 161 18.31 -4.18 -2.92
CA ASN A 161 18.37 -3.38 -4.14
C ASN A 161 18.17 -4.27 -5.37
N PHE A 162 17.12 -3.99 -6.14
CA PHE A 162 16.72 -4.77 -7.30
C PHE A 162 17.71 -4.63 -8.47
N THR A 163 18.34 -3.47 -8.65
CA THR A 163 19.26 -3.19 -9.76
C THR A 163 20.57 -3.97 -9.65
N ASN A 164 21.22 -3.92 -8.48
CA ASN A 164 22.52 -4.55 -8.26
C ASN A 164 22.43 -5.89 -7.51
N LYS A 165 21.21 -6.33 -7.15
CA LYS A 165 20.92 -7.59 -6.45
C LYS A 165 21.65 -7.70 -5.11
N LYS A 166 21.85 -6.56 -4.42
CA LYS A 166 22.54 -6.49 -3.13
C LYS A 166 21.55 -6.57 -1.98
N ILE A 167 21.85 -7.43 -1.02
CA ILE A 167 21.19 -7.52 0.28
C ILE A 167 22.10 -6.83 1.30
N ASN A 168 21.58 -5.82 2.00
CA ASN A 168 22.26 -5.13 3.07
C ASN A 168 21.62 -5.49 4.42
N LYS A 169 22.37 -6.20 5.26
CA LYS A 169 21.94 -6.67 6.60
C LYS A 169 22.42 -5.75 7.73
N GLY A 170 22.76 -4.50 7.40
CA GLY A 170 23.28 -3.51 8.34
C GLY A 170 24.80 -3.55 8.46
N THR A 171 25.35 -4.64 9.02
CA THR A 171 26.81 -4.83 9.19
C THR A 171 27.50 -5.44 7.99
N THR A 172 26.73 -6.21 7.21
CA THR A 172 27.24 -7.01 6.10
C THR A 172 26.39 -6.77 4.88
N SER A 173 26.98 -7.03 3.73
CA SER A 173 26.24 -7.05 2.48
C SER A 173 26.71 -8.16 1.58
N GLU A 174 25.77 -8.76 0.88
CA GLU A 174 26.00 -9.86 -0.05
C GLU A 174 25.18 -9.67 -1.32
N LYS A 175 25.50 -10.43 -2.35
CA LYS A 175 24.64 -10.54 -3.53
C LYS A 175 23.64 -11.68 -3.32
N GLY A 176 22.42 -11.48 -3.78
CA GLY A 176 21.37 -12.48 -3.69
C GLY A 176 20.14 -12.11 -4.52
N THR A 177 19.17 -13.00 -4.55
CA THR A 177 17.87 -12.77 -5.17
C THR A 177 16.93 -12.06 -4.20
N PHE A 178 15.80 -11.58 -4.72
CA PHE A 178 14.74 -11.06 -3.87
C PHE A 178 14.21 -12.13 -2.89
N GLU A 179 14.20 -13.41 -3.30
CA GLU A 179 13.76 -14.49 -2.41
C GLU A 179 14.78 -14.83 -1.33
N ASP A 180 16.07 -14.68 -1.58
CA ASP A 180 17.08 -14.78 -0.52
C ASP A 180 16.86 -13.69 0.54
N PHE A 181 16.55 -12.47 0.11
CA PHE A 181 16.20 -11.36 1.00
C PHE A 181 14.91 -11.62 1.78
N LYS A 182 13.84 -12.05 1.09
CA LYS A 182 12.56 -12.38 1.71
C LYS A 182 12.76 -13.46 2.77
N ASN A 183 13.42 -14.57 2.42
CA ASN A 183 13.69 -15.66 3.35
C ASN A 183 14.47 -15.20 4.58
N TYR A 184 15.51 -14.38 4.41
CA TYR A 184 16.25 -13.78 5.53
C TYR A 184 15.35 -12.94 6.45
N VAL A 185 14.46 -12.10 5.89
CA VAL A 185 13.50 -11.32 6.69
C VAL A 185 12.54 -12.24 7.45
N LEU A 186 12.02 -13.26 6.77
CA LEU A 186 11.10 -14.23 7.37
C LEU A 186 11.75 -15.00 8.52
N GLU A 187 13.01 -15.38 8.39
CA GLU A 187 13.74 -16.08 9.46
C GLU A 187 13.89 -15.24 10.74
N ILE A 188 14.05 -13.92 10.61
CA ILE A 188 14.18 -13.01 11.75
C ILE A 188 12.82 -12.70 12.40
N PHE A 189 11.74 -12.75 11.64
CA PHE A 189 10.37 -12.52 12.12
C PHE A 189 9.66 -13.80 12.62
N LYS A 190 10.33 -14.95 12.61
CA LYS A 190 9.85 -16.17 13.29
C LYS A 190 9.96 -16.02 14.80
#